data_AF-A0A7Y4GRK4-F1
#
_entry.id   AF-A0A7Y4GRK4-F1
#
_cell.length_a   1.000
_cell.length_b   1.000
_cell.length_c   1.000
_cell.angle_alpha   90.00
_cell.angle_beta   90.00
_cell.angle_gamma   90.00
#
_symmetry.space_group_name_H-M   'P 1'
#
loop_
_entity.id
_entity.type
_entity.pdbx_description
1 polymer ?
#
loop_
_entity_poly.entity_id
_entity_poly.type
_entity_poly.pdbx_seq_one_letter_code
_entity_poly.pdbx_strand_id
1 'polypeptide(L)'
;MTINELIGPAVVAAVVSGFVTIIGNIFSNRSSRTINTEKIASESNLAERKFEFERELSERRFWYERELHDYRRSVEFAEELLASFYKLKDTIREIRGPFSFGDEGSARNRKEYETEAEARSRDGYYVPIARIHQHKDFLSEVTSKKYRAQAIFRSDIRRAFELMVEVLNAIQIASNMLVQNVGQDRNDHDLWQKLERQIWDVSKPDEPDELSQKVEQAIAIVERAVRPTLERTDKAGAKP
;
A
#
# COMPACT_ATOMS: atom_id res chain seq x y z
N MET A 1 -67.15 82.19 -36.77
CA MET A 1 -66.67 80.80 -36.86
C MET A 1 -65.76 80.57 -35.69
N THR A 2 -66.27 79.92 -34.65
CA THR A 2 -65.50 79.62 -33.44
C THR A 2 -64.65 78.37 -33.74
N ILE A 3 -63.41 78.36 -33.24
CA ILE A 3 -62.44 77.25 -33.40
C ILE A 3 -63.04 75.90 -32.93
N ASN A 4 -64.12 75.93 -32.15
CA ASN A 4 -64.82 74.77 -31.62
C ASN A 4 -65.65 73.98 -32.65
N GLU A 5 -65.94 74.51 -33.84
CA GLU A 5 -66.66 73.77 -34.91
C GLU A 5 -65.73 73.10 -35.93
N LEU A 6 -64.45 73.49 -36.00
CA LEU A 6 -63.48 72.95 -36.97
C LEU A 6 -62.80 71.68 -36.48
N ILE A 7 -62.87 71.38 -35.18
CA ILE A 7 -62.31 70.16 -34.59
C ILE A 7 -63.47 69.22 -34.25
N GLY A 8 -63.90 68.44 -35.24
CA GLY A 8 -64.91 67.42 -35.03
C GLY A 8 -64.47 66.39 -33.98
N PRO A 9 -65.39 65.79 -33.20
CA PRO A 9 -65.07 64.86 -32.11
C PRO A 9 -64.15 63.69 -32.52
N ALA A 10 -64.16 63.31 -33.80
CA ALA A 10 -63.26 62.29 -34.37
C ALA A 10 -61.77 62.69 -34.31
N VAL A 11 -61.44 63.97 -34.51
CA VAL A 11 -60.05 64.47 -34.46
C VAL A 11 -59.53 64.44 -33.02
N VAL A 12 -60.37 64.85 -32.06
CA VAL A 12 -60.03 64.77 -30.63
C VAL A 12 -59.81 63.31 -30.21
N ALA A 13 -60.68 62.39 -30.65
CA ALA A 13 -60.54 60.97 -30.35
C ALA A 13 -59.23 60.37 -30.92
N ALA A 14 -58.86 60.72 -32.15
CA ALA A 14 -57.63 60.24 -32.78
C ALA A 14 -56.35 60.76 -32.09
N VAL A 15 -56.35 62.02 -31.64
CA VAL A 15 -55.23 62.61 -30.89
C VAL A 15 -55.11 61.95 -29.52
N VAL A 16 -56.23 61.75 -28.81
CA VAL A 16 -56.24 61.06 -27.51
C VAL A 16 -55.79 59.60 -27.66
N SER A 17 -56.24 58.88 -28.69
CA SER A 17 -55.80 57.50 -28.93
C SER A 17 -54.32 57.41 -29.30
N GLY A 18 -53.81 58.37 -30.07
CA GLY A 18 -52.38 58.48 -30.39
C GLY A 18 -51.53 58.68 -29.13
N PHE A 19 -51.95 59.59 -28.25
CA PHE A 19 -51.28 59.83 -26.97
C PHE A 19 -51.34 58.61 -26.04
N VAL A 20 -52.49 57.96 -25.90
CA VAL A 20 -52.64 56.74 -25.09
C VAL A 20 -51.73 55.61 -25.61
N THR A 21 -51.63 55.46 -26.93
CA THR A 21 -50.75 54.44 -27.54
C THR A 21 -49.28 54.74 -27.31
N ILE A 22 -48.85 56.00 -27.44
CA ILE A 22 -47.48 56.42 -27.17
C ILE A 22 -47.12 56.21 -25.70
N ILE A 23 -48.00 56.62 -24.78
CA ILE A 23 -47.80 56.42 -23.33
C ILE A 23 -47.72 54.92 -23.01
N GLY A 24 -48.64 54.11 -23.54
CA GLY A 24 -48.64 52.65 -23.38
C GLY A 24 -47.34 52.00 -23.86
N ASN A 25 -46.82 52.41 -25.03
CA ASN A 25 -45.56 51.90 -25.55
C ASN A 25 -44.35 52.31 -24.69
N ILE A 26 -44.35 53.53 -24.13
CA ILE A 26 -43.27 53.99 -23.24
C ILE A 26 -43.26 53.17 -21.93
N PHE A 27 -44.43 52.93 -21.33
CA PHE A 27 -44.53 52.10 -20.12
C PHE A 27 -44.16 50.65 -20.39
N SER A 28 -44.63 50.07 -21.49
CA SER A 28 -44.31 48.70 -21.91
C SER A 28 -42.81 48.51 -22.16
N ASN A 29 -42.17 49.44 -22.88
CA ASN A 29 -40.73 49.37 -23.15
C ASN A 29 -39.88 49.59 -21.89
N ARG A 30 -40.33 50.45 -20.96
CA ARG A 30 -39.64 50.62 -19.67
C ARG A 30 -39.76 49.36 -18.81
N SER A 31 -40.96 48.80 -18.69
CA SER A 31 -41.22 47.58 -17.91
C SER A 31 -40.47 46.37 -18.47
N SER A 32 -40.46 46.18 -19.79
CA SER A 32 -39.72 45.09 -20.44
C SER A 32 -38.21 45.19 -20.21
N ARG A 33 -37.65 46.41 -20.17
CA ARG A 33 -36.23 46.63 -19.89
C ARG A 33 -35.87 46.30 -18.45
N THR A 34 -36.64 46.79 -17.46
CA THR A 34 -36.40 46.44 -16.05
C THR A 34 -36.53 44.94 -15.81
N ILE A 35 -37.58 44.30 -16.34
CA ILE A 35 -37.77 42.85 -16.21
C ILE A 35 -36.59 42.07 -16.81
N ASN A 36 -36.11 42.44 -17.99
CA ASN A 36 -34.96 41.77 -18.60
C ASN A 36 -33.67 42.00 -17.80
N THR A 37 -33.45 43.20 -17.26
CA THR A 37 -32.28 43.47 -16.40
C THR A 37 -32.33 42.68 -15.11
N GLU A 38 -33.49 42.63 -14.43
CA GLU A 38 -33.70 41.83 -13.22
C GLU A 38 -33.54 40.34 -13.49
N LYS A 39 -34.06 39.87 -14.63
CA LYS A 39 -33.91 38.48 -15.08
C LYS A 39 -32.44 38.13 -15.32
N ILE A 40 -31.70 38.96 -16.06
CA ILE A 40 -30.26 38.75 -16.30
C ILE A 40 -29.49 38.72 -14.98
N ALA A 41 -29.78 39.64 -14.06
CA ALA A 41 -29.15 39.66 -12.75
C ALA A 41 -29.46 38.38 -11.94
N SER A 42 -30.72 37.93 -11.95
CA SER A 42 -31.12 36.69 -11.29
C SER A 42 -30.46 35.45 -11.91
N GLU A 43 -30.38 35.37 -13.24
CA GLU A 43 -29.73 34.26 -13.96
C GLU A 43 -28.22 34.26 -13.69
N SER A 44 -27.58 35.42 -13.68
CA SER A 44 -26.16 35.57 -13.32
C SER A 44 -25.89 35.09 -11.90
N ASN A 45 -26.70 35.52 -10.92
CA ASN A 45 -26.56 35.09 -9.52
C ASN A 45 -26.78 33.57 -9.36
N LEU A 46 -27.71 32.99 -10.10
CA LEU A 46 -27.96 31.55 -10.08
C LEU A 46 -26.81 30.77 -10.73
N ALA A 47 -26.27 31.27 -11.84
CA ALA A 47 -25.12 30.69 -12.52
C ALA A 47 -23.87 30.73 -11.64
N GLU A 48 -23.61 31.84 -10.95
CA GLU A 48 -22.49 31.99 -10.03
C GLU A 48 -22.58 31.00 -8.86
N ARG A 49 -23.74 30.91 -8.20
CA ARG A 49 -23.94 29.92 -7.12
C ARG A 49 -23.80 28.48 -7.59
N LYS A 50 -24.28 28.15 -8.80
CA LYS A 50 -24.10 26.82 -9.38
C LYS A 50 -22.63 26.53 -9.64
N PHE A 51 -21.91 27.49 -10.21
CA PHE A 51 -20.48 27.36 -10.46
C PHE A 51 -19.68 27.18 -9.17
N GLU A 52 -19.97 27.98 -8.14
CA GLU A 52 -19.37 27.83 -6.81
C GLU A 52 -19.63 26.45 -6.20
N PHE A 53 -20.88 25.97 -6.29
CA PHE A 53 -21.26 24.65 -5.80
C PHE A 53 -20.56 23.51 -6.56
N GLU A 54 -20.50 23.59 -7.89
CA GLU A 54 -19.78 22.62 -8.72
C GLU A 54 -18.28 22.64 -8.43
N ARG A 55 -17.69 23.82 -8.20
CA ARG A 55 -16.29 23.96 -7.79
C ARG A 55 -16.05 23.26 -6.46
N GLU A 56 -16.86 23.55 -5.45
CA GLU A 56 -16.72 22.93 -4.12
C GLU A 56 -16.89 21.40 -4.18
N LEU A 57 -17.87 20.91 -4.93
CA LEU A 57 -18.05 19.47 -5.14
C LEU A 57 -16.84 18.84 -5.83
N SER A 58 -16.28 19.50 -6.85
CA SER A 58 -15.11 19.01 -7.58
C SER A 58 -13.87 18.95 -6.69
N GLU A 59 -13.65 19.95 -5.84
CA GLU A 59 -12.55 19.98 -4.89
C GLU A 59 -12.68 18.86 -3.85
N ARG A 60 -13.88 18.70 -3.26
CA ARG A 60 -14.15 17.61 -2.29
C ARG A 60 -13.96 16.24 -2.93
N ARG A 61 -14.44 16.06 -4.16
CA ARG A 61 -14.28 14.81 -4.92
C ARG A 61 -12.81 14.51 -5.19
N PHE A 62 -12.03 15.51 -5.60
CA PHE A 62 -10.59 15.35 -5.84
C PHE A 62 -9.85 14.88 -4.59
N TRP A 63 -10.10 15.51 -3.44
CA TRP A 63 -9.49 15.11 -2.17
C TRP A 63 -9.88 13.70 -1.76
N TYR A 64 -11.16 13.34 -1.90
CA TYR A 64 -11.64 11.99 -1.60
C TYR A 64 -11.00 10.93 -2.52
N GLU A 65 -10.93 11.18 -3.83
CA GLU A 65 -10.31 10.27 -4.79
C GLU A 65 -8.81 10.08 -4.49
N ARG A 66 -8.12 11.17 -4.11
CA ARG A 66 -6.71 11.12 -3.71
C ARG A 66 -6.50 10.29 -2.44
N GLU A 67 -7.27 10.54 -1.39
CA GLU A 67 -7.19 9.78 -0.13
C GLU A 67 -7.50 8.30 -0.34
N LEU A 68 -8.54 7.99 -1.14
CA LEU A 68 -8.91 6.62 -1.46
C LEU A 68 -7.80 5.90 -2.21
N HIS A 69 -7.17 6.57 -3.17
CA HIS A 69 -6.07 6.02 -3.94
C HIS A 69 -4.82 5.77 -3.09
N ASP A 70 -4.44 6.72 -2.22
CA ASP A 70 -3.32 6.54 -1.31
C ASP A 70 -3.59 5.41 -0.31
N TYR A 71 -4.81 5.33 0.22
CA TYR A 71 -5.25 4.24 1.09
C TYR A 71 -5.17 2.88 0.40
N ARG A 72 -5.70 2.75 -0.82
CA ARG A 72 -5.66 1.50 -1.60
C ARG A 72 -4.23 1.01 -1.79
N ARG A 73 -3.29 1.91 -2.14
CA ARG A 73 -1.87 1.56 -2.28
C ARG A 73 -1.24 1.06 -0.98
N SER A 74 -1.66 1.62 0.16
CA SER A 74 -1.21 1.16 1.48
C SER A 74 -1.77 -0.21 1.83
N VAL A 75 -3.03 -0.50 1.49
CA VAL A 75 -3.65 -1.82 1.70
C VAL A 75 -2.98 -2.89 0.84
N GLU A 76 -2.84 -2.66 -0.47
CA GLU A 76 -2.19 -3.61 -1.38
C GLU A 76 -0.76 -3.93 -0.91
N PHE A 77 -0.02 -2.91 -0.47
CA PHE A 77 1.32 -3.10 0.06
C PHE A 77 1.34 -3.80 1.43
N ALA A 78 0.34 -3.57 2.30
CA ALA A 78 0.19 -4.27 3.57
C ALA A 78 -0.03 -5.78 3.37
N GLU A 79 -0.92 -6.15 2.44
CA GLU A 79 -1.20 -7.54 2.08
C GLU A 79 0.04 -8.23 1.51
N GLU A 80 0.69 -7.59 0.55
CA GLU A 80 1.91 -8.10 -0.08
C GLU A 80 3.03 -8.31 0.95
N LEU A 81 3.21 -7.36 1.86
CA LEU A 81 4.22 -7.42 2.90
C LEU A 81 3.94 -8.56 3.89
N LEU A 82 2.69 -8.70 4.34
CA LEU A 82 2.30 -9.78 5.24
C LEU A 82 2.48 -11.16 4.59
N ALA A 83 2.02 -11.32 3.35
CA ALA A 83 2.21 -12.55 2.57
C ALA A 83 3.71 -12.89 2.40
N SER A 84 4.55 -11.87 2.18
CA SER A 84 6.00 -12.04 2.06
C SER A 84 6.63 -12.60 3.35
N PHE A 85 6.16 -12.18 4.54
CA PHE A 85 6.68 -12.68 5.82
C PHE A 85 6.18 -14.09 6.16
N TYR A 86 4.96 -14.47 5.79
CA TYR A 86 4.54 -15.86 5.90
C TYR A 86 5.33 -16.77 4.97
N LYS A 87 5.53 -16.35 3.71
CA LYS A 87 6.38 -17.08 2.76
C LYS A 87 7.82 -17.20 3.28
N LEU A 88 8.36 -16.15 3.91
CA LEU A 88 9.67 -16.18 4.54
C LEU A 88 9.78 -17.27 5.60
N LYS A 89 8.75 -17.46 6.45
CA LYS A 89 8.73 -18.54 7.43
C LYS A 89 8.84 -19.91 6.76
N ASP A 90 8.06 -20.15 5.72
CA ASP A 90 8.12 -21.41 4.97
C ASP A 90 9.48 -21.62 4.30
N THR A 91 10.06 -20.55 3.73
CA THR A 91 11.41 -20.57 3.15
C THR A 91 12.49 -20.87 4.19
N ILE A 92 12.42 -20.28 5.39
CA ILE A 92 13.37 -20.61 6.48
C ILE A 92 13.24 -22.07 6.89
N ARG A 93 12.02 -22.60 6.97
CA ARG A 93 11.77 -24.02 7.27
C ARG A 93 12.34 -24.94 6.19
N GLU A 94 12.21 -24.57 4.91
CA GLU A 94 12.80 -25.30 3.78
C GLU A 94 14.34 -25.28 3.84
N ILE A 95 14.94 -24.11 4.06
CA ILE A 95 16.39 -23.94 4.23
C ILE A 95 16.92 -24.85 5.34
N ARG A 96 16.19 -24.95 6.46
CA ARG A 96 16.59 -25.73 7.64
C ARG A 96 16.08 -27.18 7.64
N GLY A 97 15.48 -27.64 6.55
CA GLY A 97 14.96 -29.01 6.44
C GLY A 97 16.09 -30.05 6.52
N PRO A 98 16.02 -31.07 7.39
CA PRO A 98 17.11 -32.03 7.59
C PRO A 98 17.30 -33.00 6.40
N PHE A 99 16.29 -33.14 5.55
CA PHE A 99 16.37 -33.96 4.36
C PHE A 99 17.11 -33.22 3.26
N SER A 100 18.21 -33.80 2.75
CA SER A 100 18.94 -33.30 1.59
C SER A 100 18.81 -34.26 0.41
N PHE A 101 18.68 -33.69 -0.78
CA PHE A 101 18.82 -34.40 -2.05
C PHE A 101 20.31 -34.43 -2.44
N GLY A 102 20.71 -35.51 -3.14
CA GLY A 102 22.10 -35.98 -3.17
C GLY A 102 23.14 -34.99 -3.74
N ASP A 103 22.74 -33.98 -4.49
CA ASP A 103 23.61 -33.02 -5.14
C ASP A 103 23.50 -31.57 -4.61
N GLU A 104 22.64 -31.31 -3.61
CA GLU A 104 22.47 -29.94 -3.09
C GLU A 104 23.76 -29.33 -2.52
N GLY A 105 24.62 -30.16 -1.92
CA GLY A 105 25.90 -29.74 -1.35
C GLY A 105 27.05 -29.63 -2.36
N SER A 106 26.86 -30.07 -3.61
CA SER A 106 27.96 -30.18 -4.58
C SER A 106 28.42 -28.83 -5.14
N ALA A 107 27.65 -27.76 -4.94
CA ALA A 107 28.04 -26.40 -5.31
C ALA A 107 29.20 -25.87 -4.46
N ARG A 108 29.57 -26.55 -3.37
CA ARG A 108 30.75 -26.23 -2.56
C ARG A 108 32.03 -26.53 -3.34
N ASN A 109 32.97 -25.60 -3.32
CA ASN A 109 34.33 -25.86 -3.80
C ASN A 109 35.03 -26.87 -2.87
N ARG A 110 35.01 -28.15 -3.26
CA ARG A 110 35.74 -29.23 -2.57
C ARG A 110 37.24 -28.98 -2.65
N LYS A 111 37.98 -29.25 -1.58
CA LYS A 111 39.45 -29.13 -1.57
C LYS A 111 40.07 -30.45 -1.98
N GLU A 112 41.19 -30.42 -2.70
CA GLU A 112 41.84 -31.61 -3.25
C GLU A 112 42.29 -32.64 -2.19
N TYR A 113 42.54 -32.18 -0.97
CA TYR A 113 43.01 -33.00 0.14
C TYR A 113 41.89 -33.53 1.06
N GLU A 114 40.62 -33.33 0.71
CA GLU A 114 39.50 -33.85 1.51
C GLU A 114 39.36 -35.35 1.33
N THR A 115 39.27 -36.09 2.44
CA THR A 115 38.81 -37.48 2.37
C THR A 115 37.35 -37.53 1.95
N GLU A 116 36.91 -38.63 1.33
CA GLU A 116 35.51 -38.79 0.90
C GLU A 116 34.51 -38.70 2.07
N ALA A 117 34.92 -39.04 3.29
CA ALA A 117 34.09 -38.89 4.49
C ALA A 117 33.97 -37.42 4.93
N GLU A 118 35.07 -36.67 4.90
CA GLU A 118 35.06 -35.23 5.19
C GLU A 118 34.28 -34.45 4.12
N ALA A 119 34.49 -34.78 2.84
CA ALA A 119 33.79 -34.16 1.72
C ALA A 119 32.27 -34.33 1.88
N ARG A 120 31.79 -35.56 2.13
CA ARG A 120 30.36 -35.83 2.38
C ARG A 120 29.81 -35.06 3.58
N SER A 121 30.57 -34.97 4.68
CA SER A 121 30.13 -34.23 5.88
C SER A 121 30.08 -32.72 5.62
N ARG A 122 31.10 -32.16 4.97
CA ARG A 122 31.15 -30.73 4.59
C ARG A 122 30.04 -30.38 3.60
N ASP A 123 29.77 -31.24 2.64
CA ASP A 123 28.69 -31.03 1.67
C ASP A 123 27.32 -31.01 2.37
N GLY A 124 27.09 -31.93 3.32
CA GLY A 124 25.87 -31.95 4.13
C GLY A 124 25.66 -30.66 4.92
N TYR A 125 26.70 -30.16 5.61
CA TYR A 125 26.62 -28.89 6.35
C TYR A 125 26.57 -27.65 5.44
N TYR A 126 26.89 -27.78 4.15
CA TYR A 126 26.79 -26.69 3.18
C TYR A 126 25.39 -26.53 2.58
N VAL A 127 24.54 -27.56 2.67
CA VAL A 127 23.18 -27.55 2.10
C VAL A 127 22.34 -26.32 2.50
N PRO A 128 22.29 -25.87 3.78
CA PRO A 128 21.53 -24.67 4.14
C PRO A 128 22.02 -23.41 3.44
N ILE A 129 23.34 -23.28 3.19
CA ILE A 129 23.91 -22.15 2.43
C ILE A 129 23.47 -22.22 0.97
N ALA A 130 23.51 -23.41 0.36
CA ALA A 130 23.05 -23.61 -1.01
C ALA A 130 21.56 -23.23 -1.17
N ARG A 131 20.71 -23.61 -0.22
CA ARG A 131 19.29 -23.23 -0.19
C ARG A 131 19.08 -21.74 0.01
N ILE A 132 19.84 -21.08 0.89
CA ILE A 132 19.80 -19.61 1.00
C ILE A 132 20.11 -18.97 -0.35
N HIS A 133 21.13 -19.46 -1.08
CA HIS A 133 21.45 -18.96 -2.42
C HIS A 133 20.34 -19.23 -3.44
N GLN A 134 19.65 -20.37 -3.35
CA GLN A 134 18.50 -20.69 -4.21
C GLN A 134 17.35 -19.70 -4.02
N HIS A 135 17.13 -19.22 -2.79
CA HIS A 135 16.08 -18.24 -2.48
C HIS A 135 16.55 -16.78 -2.49
N LYS A 136 17.76 -16.48 -2.96
CA LYS A 136 18.37 -15.13 -2.88
C LYS A 136 17.50 -14.03 -3.50
N ASP A 137 16.79 -14.32 -4.58
CA ASP A 137 15.98 -13.34 -5.31
C ASP A 137 14.76 -12.94 -4.47
N PHE A 138 14.07 -13.91 -3.88
CA PHE A 138 12.99 -13.68 -2.95
C PHE A 138 13.46 -12.94 -1.69
N LEU A 139 14.59 -13.36 -1.08
CA LEU A 139 15.13 -12.70 0.10
C LEU A 139 15.53 -11.23 -0.18
N SER A 140 16.06 -10.96 -1.39
CA SER A 140 16.37 -9.61 -1.85
C SER A 140 15.11 -8.78 -2.07
N GLU A 141 14.07 -9.38 -2.65
CA GLU A 141 12.77 -8.74 -2.85
C GLU A 141 12.14 -8.33 -1.51
N VAL A 142 12.09 -9.25 -0.53
CA VAL A 142 11.61 -8.97 0.83
C VAL A 142 12.42 -7.84 1.45
N THR A 143 13.76 -7.92 1.39
CA THR A 143 14.65 -6.90 1.97
C THR A 143 14.45 -5.51 1.34
N SER A 144 14.16 -5.45 0.04
CA SER A 144 13.91 -4.18 -0.66
C SER A 144 12.66 -3.45 -0.15
N LYS A 145 11.67 -4.18 0.37
CA LYS A 145 10.43 -3.64 0.93
C LYS A 145 10.65 -2.90 2.26
N LYS A 146 11.80 -3.08 2.93
CA LYS A 146 12.13 -2.50 4.24
C LYS A 146 11.90 -0.99 4.32
N TYR A 147 12.46 -0.21 3.41
CA TYR A 147 12.39 1.26 3.49
C TYR A 147 10.98 1.78 3.21
N ARG A 148 10.26 1.15 2.27
CA ARG A 148 8.86 1.48 1.99
C ARG A 148 7.96 1.13 3.18
N ALA A 149 8.17 -0.03 3.81
CA ALA A 149 7.48 -0.44 5.01
C ALA A 149 7.69 0.53 6.18
N GLN A 150 8.92 0.99 6.38
CA GLN A 150 9.24 2.00 7.40
C GLN A 150 8.53 3.34 7.13
N ALA A 151 8.49 3.79 5.88
CA ALA A 151 7.85 5.06 5.52
C ALA A 151 6.32 5.04 5.71
N ILE A 152 5.67 3.92 5.35
CA ILE A 152 4.20 3.79 5.41
C ILE A 152 3.73 3.48 6.82
N PHE A 153 4.29 2.44 7.46
CA PHE A 153 3.75 1.89 8.70
C PHE A 153 4.41 2.46 9.96
N ARG A 154 5.43 3.32 9.82
CA ARG A 154 6.02 4.15 10.88
C ARG A 154 6.03 3.46 12.26
N SER A 155 6.63 2.29 12.37
CA SER A 155 6.55 1.47 13.59
C SER A 155 7.84 0.65 13.74
N ASP A 156 7.87 -0.21 14.75
CA ASP A 156 8.92 -1.22 14.97
C ASP A 156 9.04 -2.24 13.84
N ILE A 157 8.41 -2.04 12.67
CA ILE A 157 8.55 -2.89 11.49
C ILE A 157 10.00 -3.07 11.06
N ARG A 158 10.87 -2.09 11.35
CA ARG A 158 12.33 -2.23 11.21
C ARG A 158 12.86 -3.48 11.94
N ARG A 159 12.37 -3.75 13.15
CA ARG A 159 12.78 -4.88 13.98
C ARG A 159 12.43 -6.22 13.32
N ALA A 160 11.30 -6.32 12.63
CA ALA A 160 10.93 -7.53 11.90
C ALA A 160 11.98 -7.89 10.82
N PHE A 161 12.46 -6.90 10.06
CA PHE A 161 13.53 -7.10 9.09
C PHE A 161 14.88 -7.43 9.74
N GLU A 162 15.18 -6.85 10.90
CA GLU A 162 16.40 -7.17 11.65
C GLU A 162 16.39 -8.62 12.16
N LEU A 163 15.25 -9.09 12.69
CA LEU A 163 15.06 -10.48 13.11
C LEU A 163 15.25 -11.46 11.95
N MET A 164 14.72 -11.15 10.76
CA MET A 164 14.95 -11.95 9.55
C MET A 164 16.45 -12.06 9.24
N VAL A 165 17.18 -10.94 9.24
CA VAL A 165 18.62 -10.93 8.97
C VAL A 165 19.40 -11.68 10.06
N GLU A 166 19.03 -11.53 11.33
CA GLU A 166 19.62 -12.29 12.44
C GLU A 166 19.46 -13.80 12.24
N VAL A 167 18.28 -14.28 11.82
CA VAL A 167 18.01 -15.70 11.56
C VAL A 167 18.87 -16.22 10.41
N LEU A 168 18.88 -15.52 9.27
CA LEU A 168 19.68 -15.91 8.10
C LEU A 168 21.17 -15.94 8.42
N ASN A 169 21.68 -14.93 9.13
CA ASN A 169 23.08 -14.86 9.55
C ASN A 169 23.42 -16.01 10.52
N ALA A 170 22.53 -16.34 11.46
CA ALA A 170 22.76 -17.45 12.38
C ALA A 170 22.91 -18.79 11.63
N ILE A 171 22.03 -19.06 10.66
CA ILE A 171 22.10 -20.28 9.82
C ILE A 171 23.41 -20.29 9.02
N GLN A 172 23.76 -19.18 8.37
CA GLN A 172 24.95 -19.10 7.53
C GLN A 172 26.24 -19.22 8.34
N ILE A 173 26.33 -18.56 9.51
CA ILE A 173 27.49 -18.67 10.40
C ILE A 173 27.61 -20.11 10.92
N ALA A 174 26.52 -20.70 11.39
CA ALA A 174 26.53 -22.07 11.91
C ALA A 174 26.96 -23.09 10.86
N SER A 175 26.41 -22.98 9.65
CA SER A 175 26.78 -23.82 8.50
C SER A 175 28.26 -23.69 8.18
N ASN A 176 28.79 -22.46 8.07
CA ASN A 176 30.21 -22.25 7.78
C ASN A 176 31.13 -22.79 8.87
N MET A 177 30.77 -22.61 10.15
CA MET A 177 31.54 -23.16 11.26
C MET A 177 31.56 -24.69 11.21
N LEU A 178 30.42 -25.35 10.97
CA LEU A 178 30.36 -26.80 10.86
C LEU A 178 31.20 -27.32 9.68
N VAL A 179 31.12 -26.68 8.51
CA VAL A 179 31.93 -27.00 7.33
C VAL A 179 33.43 -26.88 7.63
N GLN A 180 33.86 -25.80 8.27
CA GLN A 180 35.27 -25.53 8.57
C GLN A 180 35.86 -26.48 9.61
N ASN A 181 35.06 -26.94 10.57
CA ASN A 181 35.51 -27.79 11.67
C ASN A 181 35.35 -29.29 11.41
N VAL A 182 34.84 -29.71 10.25
CA VAL A 182 34.87 -31.13 9.86
C VAL A 182 36.30 -31.66 9.83
N GLY A 183 36.54 -32.77 10.53
CA GLY A 183 37.86 -33.41 10.69
C GLY A 183 38.63 -32.95 11.92
N GLN A 184 38.16 -31.91 12.61
CA GLN A 184 38.73 -31.47 13.88
C GLN A 184 38.11 -32.22 15.06
N ASP A 185 38.86 -32.27 16.16
CA ASP A 185 38.46 -32.95 17.39
C ASP A 185 37.25 -32.26 18.03
N ARG A 186 36.20 -33.02 18.34
CA ARG A 186 34.90 -32.48 18.81
C ARG A 186 34.89 -32.24 20.32
N ASN A 187 35.89 -31.50 20.80
CA ASN A 187 36.10 -31.30 22.23
C ASN A 187 35.02 -30.42 22.91
N ASP A 188 34.30 -29.60 22.14
CA ASP A 188 33.16 -28.81 22.62
C ASP A 188 31.84 -29.35 22.06
N HIS A 189 31.31 -30.39 22.69
CA HIS A 189 30.07 -31.05 22.25
C HIS A 189 28.87 -30.09 22.26
N ASP A 190 28.81 -29.18 23.23
CA ASP A 190 27.72 -28.22 23.40
C ASP A 190 27.68 -27.21 22.24
N LEU A 191 28.85 -26.73 21.80
CA LEU A 191 28.95 -25.87 20.63
C LEU A 191 28.47 -26.58 19.37
N TRP A 192 28.92 -27.82 19.11
CA TRP A 192 28.48 -28.59 17.94
C TRP A 192 26.97 -28.78 17.92
N GLN A 193 26.38 -29.18 19.04
CA GLN A 193 24.94 -29.36 19.15
C GLN A 193 24.18 -28.04 18.93
N LYS A 194 24.71 -26.92 19.44
CA LYS A 194 24.14 -25.59 19.22
C LYS A 194 24.15 -25.20 17.74
N LEU A 195 25.26 -25.42 17.04
CA LEU A 195 25.37 -25.11 15.61
C LEU A 195 24.44 -26.01 14.78
N GLU A 196 24.36 -27.30 15.09
CA GLU A 196 23.46 -28.24 14.40
C GLU A 196 21.98 -27.85 14.59
N ARG A 197 21.57 -27.42 15.79
CA ARG A 197 20.22 -26.90 16.03
C ARG A 197 19.91 -25.62 15.26
N GLN A 198 20.92 -24.79 14.98
CA GLN A 198 20.71 -23.57 14.19
C GLN A 198 20.47 -23.89 12.71
N ILE A 199 21.13 -24.91 12.17
CA ILE A 199 20.99 -25.26 10.75
C ILE A 199 19.85 -26.24 10.47
N TRP A 200 19.53 -27.14 11.41
CA TRP A 200 18.47 -28.13 11.25
C TRP A 200 17.29 -27.81 12.15
N ASP A 201 16.12 -27.69 11.54
CA ASP A 201 14.87 -27.58 12.30
C ASP A 201 14.47 -28.97 12.82
N VAL A 202 14.87 -29.23 14.06
CA VAL A 202 14.46 -30.41 14.84
C VAL A 202 13.39 -30.04 15.87
N SER A 203 12.81 -28.84 15.77
CA SER A 203 11.83 -28.35 16.73
C SER A 203 10.51 -29.11 16.59
N LYS A 204 9.84 -29.32 17.73
CA LYS A 204 8.48 -29.86 17.74
C LYS A 204 7.49 -28.68 17.67
N PRO A 205 6.25 -28.90 17.18
CA PRO A 205 5.26 -27.84 17.10
C PRO A 205 4.97 -27.11 18.43
N ASP A 206 5.15 -27.79 19.56
CA ASP A 206 4.95 -27.29 20.93
C ASP A 206 6.19 -26.65 21.56
N GLU A 207 7.37 -26.89 20.99
CA GLU A 207 8.65 -26.41 21.50
C GLU A 207 9.47 -25.78 20.37
N PRO A 208 9.06 -24.59 19.86
CA PRO A 208 9.77 -23.93 18.77
C PRO A 208 11.16 -23.49 19.24
N ASP A 209 12.16 -23.69 18.39
CA ASP A 209 13.53 -23.23 18.67
C ASP A 209 13.67 -21.70 18.62
N GLU A 210 14.83 -21.18 19.04
CA GLU A 210 15.11 -19.75 19.09
C GLU A 210 14.91 -19.06 17.73
N LEU A 211 15.31 -19.69 16.62
CA LEU A 211 15.21 -19.09 15.29
C LEU A 211 13.75 -19.06 14.82
N SER A 212 13.01 -20.15 15.03
CA SER A 212 11.58 -20.23 14.76
C SER A 212 10.82 -19.19 15.57
N GLN A 213 11.13 -19.02 16.86
CA GLN A 213 10.55 -17.96 17.70
C GLN A 213 10.84 -16.56 17.15
N LYS A 214 12.06 -16.28 16.67
CA LYS A 214 12.40 -14.99 16.05
C LYS A 214 11.62 -14.74 14.76
N VAL A 215 11.41 -15.77 13.94
CA VAL A 215 10.57 -15.67 12.73
C VAL A 215 9.12 -15.36 13.11
N GLU A 216 8.54 -16.07 14.07
CA GLU A 216 7.18 -15.79 14.55
C GLU A 216 7.06 -14.39 15.15
N GLN A 217 8.07 -13.96 15.91
CA GLN A 217 8.13 -12.60 16.44
C GLN A 217 8.16 -11.55 15.32
N ALA A 218 8.90 -11.79 14.24
CA ALA A 218 8.94 -10.91 13.08
C ALA A 218 7.56 -10.82 12.40
N ILE A 219 6.87 -11.96 12.22
CA ILE A 219 5.50 -12.00 11.67
C ILE A 219 4.54 -11.22 12.57
N ALA A 220 4.55 -11.46 13.88
CA ALA A 220 3.67 -10.78 14.83
C ALA A 220 3.87 -9.25 14.83
N ILE A 221 5.11 -8.78 14.65
CA ILE A 221 5.40 -7.35 14.48
C ILE A 221 4.77 -6.81 13.19
N VAL A 222 4.94 -7.52 12.08
CA VAL A 222 4.36 -7.12 10.78
C VAL A 222 2.84 -7.11 10.84
N GLU A 223 2.21 -8.18 11.34
CA GLU A 223 0.76 -8.26 11.55
C GLU A 223 0.23 -7.08 12.34
N ARG A 224 0.86 -6.76 13.47
CA ARG A 224 0.46 -5.63 14.31
C ARG A 224 0.59 -4.30 13.56
N ALA A 225 1.65 -4.13 12.77
CA ALA A 225 1.90 -2.91 12.02
C ALA A 225 0.91 -2.72 10.86
N VAL A 226 0.54 -3.79 10.15
CA VAL A 226 -0.35 -3.70 8.97
C VAL A 226 -1.83 -3.74 9.32
N ARG A 227 -2.20 -4.38 10.44
CA ARG A 227 -3.61 -4.59 10.85
C ARG A 227 -4.48 -3.32 10.82
N PRO A 228 -4.06 -2.15 11.33
CA PRO A 228 -4.87 -0.95 11.27
C PRO A 228 -5.21 -0.49 9.85
N THR A 229 -4.32 -0.78 8.89
CA THR A 229 -4.53 -0.46 7.48
C THR A 229 -5.50 -1.44 6.83
N LEU A 230 -5.44 -2.72 7.21
CA LEU A 230 -6.31 -3.77 6.65
C LEU A 230 -7.75 -3.66 7.17
N GLU A 231 -7.94 -3.48 8.48
CA GLU A 231 -9.27 -3.44 9.13
C GLU A 231 -10.09 -2.18 8.79
N ARG A 232 -9.45 -1.10 8.33
CA ARG A 232 -10.15 0.11 7.92
C ARG A 232 -11.01 -0.14 6.66
N THR A 233 -10.68 -1.15 5.86
CA THR A 233 -11.39 -1.49 4.63
C THR A 233 -12.78 -2.03 4.95
N ASP A 234 -12.87 -2.85 6.01
CA ASP A 234 -14.11 -3.51 6.41
C ASP A 234 -15.17 -2.50 6.88
N LYS A 235 -14.74 -1.41 7.53
CA LYS A 235 -15.66 -0.38 8.04
C LYS A 235 -16.14 0.60 6.98
N ALA A 236 -15.36 0.82 5.91
CA ALA A 236 -15.76 1.71 4.82
C ALA A 236 -16.76 1.06 3.85
N GLY A 237 -16.75 -0.26 3.74
CA GLY A 237 -17.73 -1.04 2.95
C GLY A 237 -19.07 -1.27 3.67
N ALA A 238 -19.08 -1.19 5.00
CA ALA A 238 -20.30 -1.33 5.81
C ALA A 238 -21.05 0.01 5.92
N LYS A 239 -21.64 0.48 4.81
CA LYS A 239 -22.75 1.45 4.89
C LYS A 239 -24.07 0.66 4.95
N PRO A 240 -24.98 0.97 5.88
CA PRO A 240 -26.33 0.38 5.92
C PRO A 240 -27.16 0.75 4.69
#